data_AF-A0A382FHS6-F1
#
_entry.id   AF-A0A382FHS6-F1
#
_cell.length_a   1.000
_cell.length_b   1.000
_cell.length_c   1.000
_cell.angle_alpha   90.00
_cell.angle_beta   90.00
_cell.angle_gamma   90.00
#
_symmetry.space_group_name_H-M   'P 1'
#
loop_
_entity.id
_entity.type
_entity.pdbx_description
1 polymer ?
#
loop_
_entity_poly.entity_id
_entity_poly.type
_entity_poly.pdbx_seq_one_letter_code
_entity_poly.pdbx_strand_id
1 'polypeptide(L)'
;YRIIPTEIEEGVIFTNEGITIEAFTVAHGDISPAFGYRITTPDKVVVISGDTSYSEKLAEMAKGADVLVHEVISNEGVSELSEDWRLYHSRSHTVTSELARIATEARPDLLVLYHVLFYGAPVETALTEVQALYDGEVVLANDLDVF
;
A
#
# COMPACT_ATOMS: atom_id res chain seq x y z
N TYR A 1 -29.67 -1.82 -14.37
CA TYR A 1 -28.28 -2.00 -14.83
C TYR A 1 -27.93 -3.48 -14.73
N ARG A 2 -27.29 -4.06 -15.75
CA ARG A 2 -26.76 -5.44 -15.70
C ARG A 2 -25.26 -5.35 -15.44
N ILE A 3 -24.80 -5.92 -14.34
CA ILE A 3 -23.38 -6.03 -14.02
C ILE A 3 -22.85 -7.28 -14.73
N ILE A 4 -21.79 -7.14 -15.50
CA ILE A 4 -21.04 -8.26 -16.09
C ILE A 4 -19.67 -8.23 -15.41
N PRO A 5 -19.42 -9.09 -14.41
CA PRO A 5 -18.13 -9.11 -13.72
C PRO A 5 -17.07 -9.79 -14.57
N THR A 6 -15.82 -9.39 -14.35
CA THR A 6 -14.64 -10.10 -14.82
C THR A 6 -13.86 -10.53 -13.58
N GLU A 7 -13.77 -11.82 -13.35
CA GLU A 7 -12.86 -12.38 -12.35
C GLU A 7 -11.43 -12.30 -12.88
N ILE A 8 -10.48 -12.02 -11.98
CA ILE A 8 -9.07 -11.85 -12.32
C ILE A 8 -8.21 -12.84 -11.54
N GLU A 9 -7.05 -13.12 -12.10
CA GLU A 9 -5.96 -13.83 -11.43
C GLU A 9 -4.72 -12.93 -11.41
N GLU A 10 -3.68 -13.39 -10.74
CA GLU A 10 -2.38 -12.74 -10.77
C GLU A 10 -1.80 -12.67 -12.20
N GLY A 11 -1.17 -11.54 -12.53
CA GLY A 11 -0.54 -11.26 -13.81
C GLY A 11 -1.17 -10.06 -14.51
N VAL A 12 -0.90 -9.92 -15.81
CA VAL A 12 -1.43 -8.81 -16.62
C VAL A 12 -2.93 -9.03 -16.85
N ILE A 13 -3.75 -8.20 -16.20
CA ILE A 13 -5.22 -8.27 -16.26
C ILE A 13 -5.83 -7.31 -17.28
N PHE A 14 -5.06 -6.30 -17.70
CA PHE A 14 -5.48 -5.32 -18.68
C PHE A 14 -4.31 -4.82 -19.49
N THR A 15 -4.53 -4.65 -20.80
CA THR A 15 -3.62 -3.90 -21.67
C THR A 15 -4.42 -3.19 -22.75
N ASN A 16 -4.33 -1.86 -22.79
CA ASN A 16 -4.92 -1.05 -23.85
C ASN A 16 -4.22 0.31 -23.94
N GLU A 17 -4.06 0.85 -25.16
CA GLU A 17 -3.59 2.24 -25.38
C GLU A 17 -2.31 2.62 -24.61
N GLY A 18 -1.37 1.67 -24.46
CA GLY A 18 -0.11 1.91 -23.74
C GLY A 18 -0.21 1.81 -22.22
N ILE A 19 -1.38 1.47 -21.68
CA ILE A 19 -1.61 1.16 -20.27
C ILE A 19 -1.54 -0.35 -20.08
N THR A 20 -0.75 -0.81 -19.12
CA THR A 20 -0.71 -2.19 -18.64
C THR A 20 -1.04 -2.19 -17.15
N ILE A 21 -2.01 -3.01 -16.74
CA ILE A 21 -2.33 -3.25 -15.34
C ILE A 21 -1.98 -4.70 -15.01
N GLU A 22 -1.07 -4.86 -14.06
CA GLU A 22 -0.67 -6.15 -13.50
C GLU A 22 -1.19 -6.26 -12.08
N ALA A 23 -2.01 -7.29 -11.82
CA ALA A 23 -2.45 -7.64 -10.48
C ALA A 23 -1.45 -8.60 -9.86
N PHE A 24 -1.11 -8.41 -8.60
CA PHE A 24 -0.24 -9.33 -7.85
C PHE A 24 -0.83 -9.62 -6.48
N THR A 25 -0.71 -10.86 -6.04
CA THR A 25 -1.21 -11.28 -4.72
C THR A 25 -0.48 -10.57 -3.59
N VAL A 26 -1.25 -10.17 -2.58
CA VAL A 26 -0.79 -9.59 -1.31
C VAL A 26 -1.43 -10.31 -0.13
N ALA A 27 -0.92 -10.10 1.08
CA ALA A 27 -1.32 -10.86 2.27
C ALA A 27 -2.23 -10.03 3.17
N HIS A 28 -3.54 -10.32 3.14
CA HIS A 28 -4.54 -9.61 3.94
C HIS A 28 -5.23 -10.53 4.96
N GLY A 29 -4.44 -11.22 5.79
CA GLY A 29 -4.91 -12.19 6.78
C GLY A 29 -5.61 -13.38 6.14
N ASP A 30 -6.86 -13.63 6.53
CA ASP A 30 -7.66 -14.75 6.02
C ASP A 30 -8.36 -14.45 4.67
N ILE A 31 -8.20 -13.22 4.14
CA ILE A 31 -8.79 -12.83 2.86
C ILE A 31 -7.83 -13.24 1.74
N SER A 32 -8.29 -14.18 0.91
CA SER A 32 -7.54 -14.68 -0.24
C SER A 32 -8.48 -15.03 -1.42
N PRO A 33 -8.23 -14.51 -2.63
CA PRO A 33 -7.10 -13.63 -2.98
C PRO A 33 -7.33 -12.18 -2.53
N ALA A 34 -6.24 -11.50 -2.18
CA ALA A 34 -6.15 -10.04 -2.11
C ALA A 34 -5.08 -9.58 -3.10
N PHE A 35 -5.27 -8.42 -3.72
CA PHE A 35 -4.41 -7.93 -4.80
C PHE A 35 -3.89 -6.52 -4.56
N GLY A 36 -2.60 -6.33 -4.84
CA GLY A 36 -2.06 -5.04 -5.25
C GLY A 36 -2.02 -4.93 -6.78
N TYR A 37 -1.84 -3.72 -7.27
CA TYR A 37 -1.85 -3.41 -8.69
C TYR A 37 -0.65 -2.56 -9.09
N ARG A 38 0.04 -2.97 -10.15
CA ARG A 38 1.07 -2.18 -10.82
C ARG A 38 0.52 -1.69 -12.15
N ILE A 39 0.40 -0.37 -12.28
CA ILE A 39 -0.13 0.31 -13.45
C ILE A 39 1.05 0.97 -14.16
N THR A 40 1.35 0.50 -15.37
CA THR A 40 2.40 1.08 -16.21
C THR A 40 1.76 1.81 -17.38
N THR A 41 2.19 3.04 -17.59
CA THR A 41 1.86 3.89 -18.73
C THR A 41 3.15 4.23 -19.49
N PRO A 42 3.10 4.91 -20.66
CA PRO A 42 4.31 5.25 -21.40
C PRO A 42 5.30 6.14 -20.64
N ASP A 43 4.81 6.93 -19.68
CA ASP A 43 5.58 7.95 -18.98
C ASP A 43 5.61 7.77 -17.45
N LYS A 44 4.71 6.95 -16.88
CA LYS A 44 4.58 6.75 -15.43
C LYS A 44 4.30 5.31 -15.01
N VAL A 45 4.77 4.96 -13.84
CA VAL A 45 4.46 3.73 -13.09
C VAL A 45 3.82 4.10 -11.77
N VAL A 46 2.60 3.60 -11.53
CA VAL A 46 1.87 3.76 -10.26
C VAL A 46 1.63 2.38 -9.67
N VAL A 47 1.92 2.20 -8.39
CA VAL A 47 1.63 0.98 -7.64
C VAL A 47 0.65 1.27 -6.52
N ILE A 48 -0.41 0.47 -6.43
CA ILE A 48 -1.42 0.54 -5.37
C ILE A 48 -1.36 -0.76 -4.59
N SER A 49 -1.17 -0.68 -3.28
CA SER A 49 -0.95 -1.86 -2.43
C SER A 49 -2.16 -2.77 -2.31
N GLY A 50 -3.37 -2.19 -2.33
CA GLY A 50 -4.52 -2.82 -1.66
C GLY A 50 -4.28 -2.87 -0.14
N ASP A 51 -5.10 -3.60 0.59
CA ASP A 51 -4.85 -3.83 2.01
C ASP A 51 -3.94 -5.05 2.16
N THR A 52 -2.90 -4.93 2.97
CA THR A 52 -1.87 -5.97 3.12
C THR A 52 -1.02 -5.78 4.37
N SER A 53 -0.57 -6.89 4.94
CA SER A 53 0.62 -6.95 5.81
C SER A 53 1.91 -6.80 5.00
N TYR A 54 3.06 -6.73 5.68
CA TYR A 54 4.36 -6.65 5.03
C TYR A 54 4.52 -7.67 3.89
N SER A 55 4.84 -7.17 2.70
CA SER A 55 4.94 -7.97 1.48
C SER A 55 6.22 -7.62 0.72
N GLU A 56 7.18 -8.55 0.70
CA GLU A 56 8.39 -8.43 -0.12
C GLU A 56 8.05 -8.32 -1.60
N LYS A 57 7.02 -9.05 -2.04
CA LYS A 57 6.53 -8.97 -3.41
C LYS A 57 6.03 -7.57 -3.75
N LEU A 58 5.35 -6.90 -2.83
CA LEU A 58 4.92 -5.53 -3.04
C LEU A 58 6.13 -4.60 -3.20
N ALA A 59 7.15 -4.73 -2.34
CA ALA A 59 8.39 -3.96 -2.48
C ALA A 59 9.03 -4.19 -3.85
N GLU A 60 9.08 -5.43 -4.35
CA GLU A 60 9.56 -5.76 -5.70
C GLU A 60 8.70 -5.12 -6.81
N MET A 61 7.37 -5.21 -6.71
CA MET A 61 6.45 -4.64 -7.71
C MET A 61 6.51 -3.10 -7.73
N ALA A 62 6.80 -2.48 -6.59
CA ALA A 62 6.94 -1.04 -6.43
C ALA A 62 8.31 -0.48 -6.83
N LYS A 63 9.28 -1.33 -7.20
CA LYS A 63 10.62 -0.86 -7.60
C LYS A 63 10.57 0.13 -8.75
N GLY A 64 11.08 1.34 -8.51
CA GLY A 64 11.14 2.42 -9.49
C GLY A 64 9.76 2.94 -9.90
N ALA A 65 8.74 2.80 -9.06
CA ALA A 65 7.46 3.45 -9.27
C ALA A 65 7.60 4.98 -9.12
N ASP A 66 6.95 5.74 -10.00
CA ASP A 66 6.82 7.17 -9.81
C ASP A 66 5.94 7.46 -8.58
N VAL A 67 4.91 6.65 -8.36
CA VAL A 67 4.03 6.78 -7.20
C VAL A 67 3.75 5.40 -6.59
N LEU A 68 4.00 5.26 -5.29
CA LEU A 68 3.53 4.14 -4.49
C LEU A 68 2.41 4.63 -3.56
N VAL A 69 1.19 4.15 -3.78
CA VAL A 69 0.03 4.36 -2.91
C VAL A 69 -0.10 3.15 -1.99
N HIS A 70 0.13 3.34 -0.69
CA HIS A 70 0.21 2.22 0.26
C HIS A 70 -0.64 2.44 1.51
N GLU A 71 -1.34 1.39 1.94
CA GLU A 71 -2.06 1.37 3.22
C GLU A 71 -1.09 1.51 4.39
N VAL A 72 -1.52 2.04 5.53
CA VAL A 72 -0.63 2.08 6.69
C VAL A 72 -1.39 2.08 8.01
N ILE A 73 -0.84 1.36 8.99
CA ILE A 73 -1.26 1.45 10.39
C ILE A 73 -0.14 2.09 11.24
N SER A 74 -0.49 3.09 12.05
CA SER A 74 0.46 3.77 12.95
C SER A 74 1.01 2.80 14.00
N ASN A 75 2.33 2.85 14.24
CA ASN A 75 2.98 2.04 15.28
C ASN A 75 2.49 2.47 16.67
N GLU A 76 2.38 3.77 16.93
CA GLU A 76 1.79 4.33 18.16
C GLU A 76 0.34 3.86 18.34
N GLY A 77 -0.47 4.01 17.29
CA GLY A 77 -1.89 3.63 17.34
C GLY A 77 -2.10 2.15 17.65
N VAL A 78 -1.36 1.26 16.97
CA VAL A 78 -1.50 -0.19 17.16
C VAL A 78 -0.93 -0.66 18.50
N SER A 79 0.06 0.03 19.08
CA SER A 79 0.69 -0.42 20.34
C SER A 79 -0.24 -0.37 21.55
N GLU A 80 -1.25 0.52 21.50
CA GLU A 80 -2.25 0.70 22.56
C GLU A 80 -3.41 -0.31 22.49
N LEU A 81 -3.49 -1.10 21.42
CA LEU A 81 -4.52 -2.14 21.27
C LEU A 81 -4.21 -3.37 22.12
N SER A 82 -5.24 -4.18 22.38
CA SER A 82 -5.06 -5.48 23.03
C SER A 82 -4.19 -6.42 22.18
N GLU A 83 -3.60 -7.43 22.81
CA GLU A 83 -2.74 -8.40 22.15
C GLU A 83 -3.42 -9.09 20.94
N ASP A 84 -4.68 -9.50 21.09
CA ASP A 84 -5.47 -10.12 20.01
C ASP A 84 -5.63 -9.18 18.80
N TRP A 85 -5.91 -7.90 19.06
CA TRP A 85 -6.07 -6.90 18.01
C TRP A 85 -4.74 -6.56 17.33
N ARG A 86 -3.63 -6.53 18.08
CA ARG A 86 -2.29 -6.37 17.51
C ARG A 86 -1.91 -7.54 16.60
N LEU A 87 -2.21 -8.77 17.03
CA LEU A 87 -1.95 -9.98 16.26
C LEU A 87 -2.80 -10.06 14.98
N TYR A 88 -4.06 -9.61 15.05
CA TYR A 88 -4.93 -9.50 13.88
C TYR A 88 -4.32 -8.53 12.86
N HIS A 89 -3.97 -7.31 13.30
CA HIS A 89 -3.41 -6.29 12.41
C HIS A 89 -2.08 -6.70 11.80
N SER A 90 -1.18 -7.34 12.55
CA SER A 90 0.10 -7.78 11.99
C SER A 90 -0.02 -8.82 10.88
N ARG A 91 -1.19 -9.47 10.73
CA ARG A 91 -1.47 -10.44 9.66
C ARG A 91 -2.15 -9.83 8.45
N SER A 92 -2.74 -8.64 8.59
CA SER A 92 -3.61 -8.04 7.59
C SER A 92 -3.18 -6.66 7.11
N HIS A 93 -2.38 -5.93 7.89
CA HIS A 93 -2.06 -4.52 7.67
C HIS A 93 -0.57 -4.24 7.88
N THR A 94 -0.07 -3.18 7.24
CA THR A 94 1.36 -2.84 7.22
C THR A 94 1.64 -1.72 8.21
N VAL A 95 2.46 -2.00 9.24
CA VAL A 95 2.81 -0.96 10.22
C VAL A 95 3.83 0.04 9.63
N THR A 96 3.84 1.28 10.10
CA THR A 96 4.71 2.35 9.55
C THR A 96 6.18 1.96 9.40
N SER A 97 6.74 1.21 10.35
CA SER A 97 8.13 0.73 10.26
C SER A 97 8.36 -0.29 9.14
N GLU A 98 7.36 -1.11 8.84
CA GLU A 98 7.40 -2.05 7.72
C GLU A 98 7.21 -1.32 6.38
N LEU A 99 6.32 -0.34 6.33
CA LEU A 99 6.15 0.49 5.14
C LEU A 99 7.42 1.28 4.81
N ALA A 100 8.10 1.85 5.81
CA ALA A 100 9.38 2.52 5.61
C ALA A 100 10.43 1.58 5.01
N ARG A 101 10.43 0.29 5.42
CA ARG A 101 11.30 -0.74 4.82
C ARG A 101 10.93 -1.01 3.37
N ILE A 102 9.64 -1.22 3.07
CA ILE A 102 9.14 -1.41 1.70
C ILE A 102 9.55 -0.22 0.82
N ALA A 103 9.33 1.01 1.28
CA ALA A 103 9.68 2.22 0.53
C ALA A 103 11.19 2.38 0.34
N THR A 104 12.00 1.97 1.31
CA THR A 104 13.47 1.95 1.20
C THR A 104 13.93 0.96 0.13
N GLU A 105 13.31 -0.22 0.05
CA GLU A 105 13.62 -1.25 -0.94
C GLU A 105 13.11 -0.91 -2.35
N ALA A 106 11.91 -0.31 -2.44
CA ALA A 106 11.24 0.04 -3.69
C ALA A 106 11.73 1.36 -4.31
N ARG A 107 12.13 2.33 -3.47
CA ARG A 107 12.54 3.69 -3.86
C ARG A 107 11.55 4.36 -4.83
N PRO A 108 10.27 4.53 -4.46
CA PRO A 108 9.36 5.33 -5.28
C PRO A 108 9.79 6.80 -5.31
N ASP A 109 9.41 7.54 -6.35
CA ASP A 109 9.62 8.99 -6.36
C ASP A 109 8.72 9.68 -5.33
N LEU A 110 7.47 9.21 -5.18
CA LEU A 110 6.51 9.66 -4.17
C LEU A 110 5.84 8.46 -3.47
N LEU A 111 5.88 8.45 -2.13
CA LEU A 111 5.08 7.56 -1.29
C LEU A 111 3.82 8.28 -0.79
N VAL A 112 2.64 7.76 -1.14
CA VAL A 112 1.34 8.27 -0.70
C VAL A 112 0.75 7.32 0.34
N LEU A 113 0.56 7.81 1.56
CA LEU A 113 -0.09 7.07 2.64
C LEU A 113 -1.61 7.19 2.49
N TYR A 114 -2.30 6.06 2.30
CA TYR A 114 -3.78 5.99 2.29
C TYR A 114 -4.27 4.94 3.30
N HIS A 115 -5.60 4.82 3.46
CA HIS A 115 -6.22 3.83 4.37
C HIS A 115 -5.55 3.82 5.75
N VAL A 116 -5.37 5.01 6.33
CA VAL A 116 -4.56 5.19 7.53
C VAL A 116 -5.33 4.73 8.77
N LEU A 117 -4.84 3.66 9.41
CA LEU A 117 -5.36 3.17 10.67
C LEU A 117 -4.52 3.74 11.83
N PHE A 118 -5.11 4.64 12.61
CA PHE A 118 -4.39 5.38 13.67
C PHE A 118 -4.87 5.09 15.10
N TYR A 119 -6.00 4.39 15.27
CA TYR A 119 -6.46 3.85 16.56
C TYR A 119 -6.42 4.81 17.77
N GLY A 120 -6.72 6.09 17.54
CA GLY A 120 -6.78 7.12 18.58
C GLY A 120 -5.50 7.96 18.73
N ALA A 121 -4.39 7.57 18.10
CA ALA A 121 -3.26 8.47 17.89
C ALA A 121 -3.63 9.59 16.90
N PRO A 122 -2.92 10.73 16.87
CA PRO A 122 -3.04 11.69 15.77
C PRO A 122 -2.74 10.99 14.43
N VAL A 123 -3.52 11.26 13.39
CA VAL A 123 -3.34 10.62 12.07
C VAL A 123 -1.99 10.99 11.46
N GLU A 124 -1.50 12.18 11.75
CA GLU A 124 -0.21 12.71 11.33
C GLU A 124 0.96 11.90 11.91
N THR A 125 0.75 11.15 12.99
CA THR A 125 1.77 10.25 13.54
C THR A 125 2.23 9.27 12.47
N ALA A 126 1.33 8.71 11.66
CA ALA A 126 1.70 7.76 10.60
C ALA A 126 2.71 8.36 9.60
N LEU A 127 2.52 9.63 9.22
CA LEU A 127 3.47 10.35 8.36
C LEU A 127 4.82 10.52 9.05
N THR A 128 4.83 11.00 10.29
CA THR A 128 6.08 11.25 11.03
C THR A 128 6.86 9.97 11.33
N GLU A 129 6.18 8.86 11.61
CA GLU A 129 6.80 7.55 11.85
C GLU A 129 7.49 7.02 10.59
N VAL A 130 6.84 7.13 9.42
CA VAL A 130 7.44 6.73 8.14
C VAL A 130 8.62 7.64 7.79
N GLN A 131 8.47 8.96 7.90
CA GLN A 131 9.53 9.93 7.61
C GLN A 131 10.74 9.81 8.55
N ALA A 132 10.56 9.29 9.77
CA ALA A 132 11.67 9.01 10.67
C ALA A 132 12.56 7.84 10.21
N LEU A 133 12.06 6.98 9.34
CA LEU A 133 12.70 5.73 8.91
C LEU A 133 12.98 5.67 7.40
N TYR A 134 12.39 6.56 6.61
CA TYR A 134 12.54 6.65 5.17
C TYR A 134 12.80 8.11 4.74
N ASP A 135 13.78 8.30 3.87
CA ASP A 135 14.30 9.61 3.46
C ASP A 135 13.75 10.14 2.13
N GLY A 136 12.86 9.39 1.48
CA GLY A 136 12.19 9.82 0.26
C GLY A 136 10.98 10.73 0.52
N GLU A 137 10.31 11.13 -0.55
CA GLU A 137 9.13 11.99 -0.45
C GLU A 137 7.92 11.18 0.03
N VAL A 138 7.28 11.64 1.11
CA VAL A 138 6.12 10.99 1.71
C VAL A 138 5.03 12.01 1.96
N VAL A 139 3.80 11.68 1.57
CA VAL A 139 2.61 12.51 1.81
C VAL A 139 1.52 11.70 2.50
N LEU A 140 0.80 12.34 3.40
CA LEU A 140 -0.43 11.82 4.00
C LEU A 140 -1.61 12.29 3.14
N ALA A 141 -2.27 11.36 2.44
CA ALA A 141 -3.37 11.71 1.55
C ALA A 141 -4.64 12.08 2.32
N ASN A 142 -5.36 13.08 1.79
CA ASN A 142 -6.72 13.42 2.17
C ASN A 142 -7.66 13.16 1.01
N ASP A 143 -8.95 13.03 1.34
CA ASP A 143 -9.99 12.99 0.33
C ASP A 143 -9.89 14.22 -0.59
N LEU A 144 -9.95 13.96 -1.91
CA LEU A 144 -9.87 14.95 -3.00
C LEU A 144 -8.47 15.50 -3.31
N ASP A 145 -7.42 15.00 -2.68
CA ASP A 145 -6.05 15.36 -3.07
C ASP A 145 -5.72 14.89 -4.51
N VAL A 146 -4.80 15.61 -5.14
CA VAL A 146 -4.26 15.32 -6.48
C VAL A 146 -2.74 15.30 -6.38
N PHE A 147 -2.14 14.23 -6.90
CA PHE A 147 -0.70 13.98 -6.95
C PHE A 147 -0.24 13.82 -8.39
#